data_AF-A0AA40BJB6-F1
#
_entry.id   AF-A0AA40BJB6-F1
#
_cell.length_a   1.000
_cell.length_b   1.000
_cell.length_c   1.000
_cell.angle_alpha   90.00
_cell.angle_beta   90.00
_cell.angle_gamma   90.00
#
_symmetry.space_group_name_H-M   'P 1'
#
loop_
_entity.id
_entity.type
_entity.pdbx_description
1 polymer ?
#
loop_
_entity_poly.entity_id
_entity_poly.type
_entity_poly.pdbx_seq_one_letter_code
_entity_poly.pdbx_strand_id
1 'polypeptide(L)'
;MRGDSWYLISLPVHILLVLFLQSPSHLPLEILISVFVRVEGSINQTSPSTGKMALSQLPFLHLAAHAFATIFTSFGVNAILRPAHALTFFEFSPPANAADARMVNSLMAVYGVRDIFMGLAIYAAALVGTNKSLGWTLVASSGVAFADGLVCYAHGDGQWNHWGYAPVITIVGSLLLGVFDRVKRK
;
A
#
# COMPACT_ATOMS: atom_id res chain seq x y z
N MET A 1 -29.22 2.02 -25.81
CA MET A 1 -27.88 1.44 -26.05
C MET A 1 -27.08 1.57 -24.76
N ARG A 2 -26.86 0.45 -24.06
CA ARG A 2 -26.00 0.34 -22.87
C ARG A 2 -24.61 -0.02 -23.35
N GLY A 3 -23.59 0.67 -22.85
CA GLY A 3 -22.19 0.45 -23.17
C GLY A 3 -21.38 0.36 -21.87
N ASP A 4 -20.72 -0.77 -21.69
CA ASP A 4 -20.12 -1.26 -20.46
C ASP A 4 -18.92 -0.41 -19.98
N SER A 5 -18.95 0.00 -18.71
CA SER A 5 -17.84 0.71 -18.03
C SER A 5 -17.37 -0.08 -16.80
N TRP A 6 -17.21 -1.40 -16.97
CA TRP A 6 -16.78 -2.30 -15.90
C TRP A 6 -15.32 -2.77 -16.01
N TYR A 7 -14.59 -2.38 -17.07
CA TYR A 7 -13.23 -2.87 -17.32
C TYR A 7 -12.10 -2.07 -16.63
N LEU A 8 -12.38 -0.88 -16.09
CA LEU A 8 -11.34 0.00 -15.53
C LEU A 8 -11.12 -0.15 -14.01
N ILE A 9 -11.96 -0.93 -13.31
CA ILE A 9 -11.86 -1.14 -11.85
C ILE A 9 -11.18 -2.50 -11.52
N SER A 10 -11.00 -3.37 -12.51
CA SER A 10 -10.51 -4.74 -12.31
C SER A 10 -8.98 -4.88 -12.31
N LEU A 11 -8.25 -3.89 -12.82
CA LEU A 11 -6.78 -3.95 -12.96
C LEU A 11 -5.99 -3.95 -11.63
N PRO A 12 -6.35 -3.19 -10.57
CA PRO A 12 -5.61 -3.22 -9.32
C PRO A 12 -5.78 -4.55 -8.55
N VAL A 13 -6.97 -5.17 -8.66
CA VAL A 13 -7.28 -6.44 -8.00
C VAL A 13 -6.54 -7.60 -8.67
N HIS A 14 -6.41 -7.58 -10.00
CA HIS A 14 -5.62 -8.58 -10.70
C HIS A 14 -4.13 -8.50 -10.41
N ILE A 15 -3.56 -7.29 -10.22
CA ILE A 15 -2.15 -7.16 -9.84
C ILE A 15 -1.91 -7.65 -8.41
N LEU A 16 -2.81 -7.37 -7.46
CA LEU A 16 -2.74 -7.95 -6.11
C LEU A 16 -2.90 -9.48 -6.13
N LEU A 17 -3.76 -10.03 -7.00
CA LEU A 17 -3.96 -11.48 -7.13
C LEU A 17 -2.76 -12.16 -7.82
N VAL A 18 -2.17 -11.54 -8.84
CA VAL A 18 -1.01 -12.08 -9.59
C VAL A 18 0.25 -12.07 -8.73
N LEU A 19 0.47 -11.04 -7.91
CA LEU A 19 1.58 -11.01 -6.95
C LEU A 19 1.40 -12.02 -5.80
N PHE A 20 0.15 -12.38 -5.46
CA PHE A 20 -0.15 -13.42 -4.47
C PHE A 20 -0.06 -14.85 -5.05
N LEU A 21 -0.41 -15.04 -6.34
CA LEU A 21 -0.38 -16.33 -7.03
C LEU A 21 1.03 -16.81 -7.43
N GLN A 22 2.06 -15.96 -7.31
CA GLN A 22 3.47 -16.36 -7.51
C GLN A 22 4.18 -16.82 -6.23
N SER A 23 3.47 -16.92 -5.09
CA SER A 23 4.02 -17.41 -3.82
C SER A 23 3.54 -18.83 -3.50
N PRO A 24 4.43 -19.83 -3.39
CA PRO A 24 4.05 -21.18 -2.97
C PRO A 24 4.03 -21.24 -1.44
N SER A 25 3.00 -20.67 -0.81
CA SER A 25 2.66 -21.03 0.59
C SER A 25 1.22 -20.65 0.92
N HIS A 26 0.49 -21.65 1.41
CA HIS A 26 -0.93 -21.59 1.73
C HIS A 26 -1.20 -20.67 2.91
N LEU A 27 -1.81 -19.50 2.66
CA LEU A 27 -2.59 -18.79 3.67
C LEU A 27 -4.06 -19.18 3.52
N PRO A 28 -4.79 -19.44 4.63
CA PRO A 28 -6.14 -19.97 4.56
C PRO A 28 -7.15 -18.90 4.11
N LEU A 29 -7.96 -19.27 3.12
CA LEU A 29 -9.06 -18.50 2.51
C LEU A 29 -10.00 -17.81 3.54
N GLU A 30 -10.07 -18.37 4.75
CA GLU A 30 -10.88 -17.93 5.90
C GLU A 30 -10.68 -16.46 6.28
N ILE A 31 -9.45 -15.95 6.26
CA ILE A 31 -9.13 -14.57 6.66
C ILE A 31 -9.65 -13.56 5.62
N LEU A 32 -9.51 -13.91 4.33
CA LEU A 32 -10.03 -13.11 3.22
C LEU A 32 -11.56 -13.04 3.24
N ILE A 33 -12.22 -14.16 3.56
CA ILE A 33 -13.68 -14.23 3.70
C ILE A 33 -14.15 -13.41 4.91
N SER A 34 -13.45 -13.46 6.04
CA SER A 34 -13.80 -12.68 7.24
C SER A 34 -13.72 -11.16 7.00
N VAL A 35 -12.69 -10.70 6.28
CA VAL A 35 -12.56 -9.29 5.87
C VAL A 35 -13.69 -8.91 4.92
N PHE A 36 -14.03 -9.77 3.95
CA PHE A 36 -15.10 -9.51 2.98
C PHE A 36 -16.49 -9.45 3.64
N VAL A 37 -16.79 -10.39 4.53
CA VAL A 37 -18.07 -10.47 5.27
C VAL A 37 -18.26 -9.27 6.20
N ARG A 38 -17.19 -8.77 6.84
CA ARG A 38 -17.29 -7.59 7.70
C ARG A 38 -17.53 -6.29 6.92
N VAL A 39 -17.02 -6.20 5.69
CA VAL A 39 -17.33 -5.09 4.77
C VAL A 39 -18.79 -5.15 4.33
N GLU A 40 -19.31 -6.33 4.00
CA GLU A 40 -20.70 -6.50 3.55
C GLU A 40 -21.73 -6.24 4.66
N GLY A 41 -21.43 -6.65 5.90
CA GLY A 41 -22.27 -6.35 7.08
C GLY A 41 -22.38 -4.86 7.41
N SER A 42 -21.37 -4.05 7.08
CA SER A 42 -21.40 -2.59 7.25
C SER A 42 -22.25 -1.89 6.19
N ILE A 43 -22.48 -2.51 5.03
CA ILE A 43 -23.22 -1.90 3.91
C ILE A 43 -24.74 -2.01 4.13
N ASN A 44 -25.20 -3.00 4.90
CA ASN A 44 -26.63 -3.29 5.07
C ASN A 44 -27.35 -2.52 6.19
N GLN A 45 -26.71 -1.57 6.90
CA GLN A 45 -27.34 -0.87 8.04
C GLN A 45 -27.75 0.60 7.80
N THR A 46 -27.71 1.14 6.58
CA THR A 46 -28.11 2.55 6.35
C THR A 46 -29.47 2.68 5.66
N SER A 47 -30.50 2.95 6.47
CA SER A 47 -31.73 3.64 6.02
C SER A 47 -31.37 5.02 5.44
N PRO A 48 -32.04 5.51 4.38
CA PRO A 48 -31.57 6.67 3.62
C PRO A 48 -31.90 7.97 4.36
N SER A 49 -30.96 8.46 5.17
CA SER A 49 -30.83 9.92 5.34
C SER A 49 -29.97 10.43 4.18
N THR A 50 -30.53 11.31 3.37
CA THR A 50 -29.94 11.91 2.15
C THR A 50 -28.82 12.92 2.46
N GLY A 51 -27.93 12.58 3.40
CA GLY A 51 -26.65 13.26 3.59
C GLY A 51 -25.58 12.61 2.74
N LYS A 52 -25.01 13.33 1.76
CA LYS A 52 -23.82 12.86 1.05
C LYS A 52 -22.71 12.57 2.08
N MET A 53 -22.28 11.32 2.17
CA MET A 53 -21.17 10.91 3.03
C MET A 53 -19.91 11.71 2.67
N ALA A 54 -19.16 12.18 3.68
CA ALA A 54 -17.89 12.87 3.46
C ALA A 54 -16.87 11.91 2.82
N LEU A 55 -15.96 12.42 1.99
CA LEU A 55 -15.01 11.57 1.27
C LEU A 55 -14.07 10.85 2.24
N SER A 56 -13.69 11.51 3.34
CA SER A 56 -12.86 10.92 4.39
C SER A 56 -13.50 9.72 5.10
N GLN A 57 -14.81 9.50 4.95
CA GLN A 57 -15.56 8.42 5.60
C GLN A 57 -15.82 7.24 4.66
N LEU A 58 -15.32 7.29 3.42
CA LEU A 58 -15.50 6.19 2.48
C LEU A 58 -14.75 4.93 2.96
N PRO A 59 -15.42 3.78 3.11
CA PRO A 59 -14.80 2.56 3.63
C PRO A 59 -13.68 2.03 2.72
N PHE A 60 -13.74 2.34 1.43
CA PHE A 60 -12.70 1.98 0.46
C PHE A 60 -11.32 2.59 0.77
N LEU A 61 -11.25 3.71 1.51
CA LEU A 61 -9.98 4.30 1.90
C LEU A 61 -9.25 3.46 2.95
N HIS A 62 -9.99 2.86 3.88
CA HIS A 62 -9.43 1.93 4.87
C HIS A 62 -9.01 0.61 4.23
N LEU A 63 -9.78 0.11 3.27
CA LEU A 63 -9.38 -1.07 2.48
C LEU A 63 -8.08 -0.80 1.71
N ALA A 64 -7.96 0.35 1.06
CA ALA A 64 -6.73 0.75 0.38
C ALA A 64 -5.55 0.86 1.36
N ALA A 65 -5.77 1.42 2.55
CA ALA A 65 -4.74 1.50 3.58
C ALA A 65 -4.27 0.12 4.04
N HIS A 66 -5.18 -0.82 4.27
CA HIS A 66 -4.82 -2.22 4.57
C HIS A 66 -4.04 -2.88 3.43
N ALA A 67 -4.41 -2.64 2.17
CA ALA A 67 -3.66 -3.14 1.03
C ALA A 67 -2.22 -2.60 1.02
N PHE A 68 -2.03 -1.29 1.23
CA PHE A 68 -0.68 -0.71 1.35
C PHE A 68 0.09 -1.30 2.53
N ALA A 69 -0.54 -1.45 3.70
CA ALA A 69 0.08 -2.08 4.87
C ALA A 69 0.61 -3.49 4.57
N THR A 70 -0.20 -4.30 3.89
CA THR A 70 0.19 -5.64 3.42
C THR A 70 1.37 -5.59 2.46
N ILE A 71 1.32 -4.68 1.48
CA ILE A 71 2.38 -4.54 0.45
C ILE A 71 3.71 -4.17 1.10
N PHE A 72 3.76 -3.12 1.95
CA PHE A 72 5.00 -2.72 2.64
C PHE A 72 5.55 -3.86 3.50
N THR A 73 4.69 -4.52 4.27
CA THR A 73 5.11 -5.68 5.09
C THR A 73 5.70 -6.79 4.22
N SER A 74 5.07 -7.08 3.08
CA SER A 74 5.50 -8.16 2.18
C SER A 74 6.81 -7.83 1.47
N PHE A 75 7.01 -6.58 1.03
CA PHE A 75 8.29 -6.13 0.50
C PHE A 75 9.39 -6.21 1.55
N GLY A 76 9.10 -5.84 2.80
CA GLY A 76 10.09 -5.94 3.86
C GLY A 76 10.50 -7.38 4.19
N VAL A 77 9.53 -8.29 4.26
CA VAL A 77 9.81 -9.74 4.40
C VAL A 77 10.63 -10.25 3.21
N ASN A 78 10.27 -9.88 1.97
CA ASN A 78 11.01 -10.26 0.78
C ASN A 78 12.44 -9.71 0.77
N ALA A 79 12.67 -8.48 1.26
CA ALA A 79 14.01 -7.90 1.37
C ALA A 79 14.92 -8.63 2.36
N ILE A 80 14.36 -9.15 3.45
CA ILE A 80 15.10 -9.96 4.43
C ILE A 80 15.38 -11.36 3.89
N LEU A 81 14.37 -12.04 3.34
CA LEU A 81 14.47 -13.46 2.96
C LEU A 81 15.07 -13.67 1.56
N ARG A 82 14.88 -12.72 0.65
CA ARG A 82 15.26 -12.80 -0.76
C ARG A 82 15.86 -11.45 -1.24
N PRO A 83 16.97 -10.99 -0.64
CA PRO A 83 17.51 -9.65 -0.90
C PRO A 83 17.85 -9.40 -2.37
N ALA A 84 18.39 -10.40 -3.09
CA ALA A 84 18.67 -10.29 -4.52
C ALA A 84 17.39 -10.05 -5.36
N HIS A 85 16.27 -10.67 -4.97
CA HIS A 85 14.98 -10.42 -5.62
C HIS A 85 14.42 -9.05 -5.23
N ALA A 86 14.57 -8.63 -3.97
CA ALA A 86 14.13 -7.30 -3.55
C ALA A 86 14.87 -6.17 -4.28
N LEU A 87 16.16 -6.34 -4.59
CA LEU A 87 16.94 -5.38 -5.38
C LEU A 87 16.34 -5.13 -6.77
N THR A 88 15.62 -6.07 -7.36
CA THR A 88 15.03 -5.87 -8.70
C THR A 88 13.90 -4.85 -8.69
N PHE A 89 13.28 -4.56 -7.53
CA PHE A 89 12.29 -3.46 -7.43
C PHE A 89 12.96 -2.09 -7.55
N PHE A 90 14.25 -2.01 -7.22
CA PHE A 90 15.09 -0.83 -7.42
C PHE A 90 15.80 -0.84 -8.78
N GLU A 91 15.64 -1.91 -9.57
CA GLU A 91 16.42 -2.19 -10.79
C GLU A 91 17.93 -2.27 -10.54
N PHE A 92 18.31 -2.63 -9.31
CA PHE A 92 19.70 -2.82 -8.93
C PHE A 92 20.13 -4.27 -9.15
N SER A 93 21.38 -4.45 -9.56
CA SER A 93 22.01 -5.77 -9.67
C SER A 93 22.76 -6.11 -8.37
N PRO A 94 22.67 -7.35 -7.87
CA PRO A 94 23.51 -7.80 -6.76
C PRO A 94 25.00 -7.64 -7.07
N PRO A 95 25.83 -7.21 -6.10
CA PRO A 95 27.28 -7.12 -6.31
C PRO A 95 27.90 -8.49 -6.65
N ALA A 96 28.85 -8.50 -7.58
CA ALA A 96 29.51 -9.73 -8.03
C ALA A 96 30.48 -10.30 -6.98
N ASN A 97 31.14 -9.44 -6.19
CA ASN A 97 32.08 -9.88 -5.17
C ASN A 97 31.37 -10.18 -3.84
N ALA A 98 31.90 -11.16 -3.11
CA ALA A 98 31.26 -11.68 -1.91
C ALA A 98 31.24 -10.69 -0.74
N ALA A 99 32.20 -9.77 -0.65
CA ALA A 99 32.25 -8.80 0.44
C ALA A 99 31.14 -7.75 0.31
N ASP A 100 30.99 -7.17 -0.87
CA ASP A 100 29.95 -6.19 -1.15
C ASP A 100 28.57 -6.83 -1.15
N ALA A 101 28.43 -8.06 -1.64
CA ALA A 101 27.17 -8.79 -1.57
C ALA A 101 26.71 -8.99 -0.12
N ARG A 102 27.63 -9.29 0.82
CA ARG A 102 27.29 -9.37 2.25
C ARG A 102 26.84 -8.02 2.80
N MET A 103 27.55 -6.95 2.48
CA MET A 103 27.18 -5.60 2.91
C MET A 103 25.79 -5.22 2.39
N VAL A 104 25.54 -5.39 1.09
CA VAL A 104 24.24 -5.09 0.47
C VAL A 104 23.13 -5.96 1.06
N ASN A 105 23.36 -7.26 1.29
CA ASN A 105 22.36 -8.12 1.94
C ASN A 105 22.02 -7.63 3.36
N SER A 106 23.00 -7.17 4.14
CA SER A 106 22.75 -6.57 5.46
C SER A 106 21.95 -5.27 5.35
N LEU A 107 22.25 -4.42 4.37
CA LEU A 107 21.48 -3.20 4.10
C LEU A 107 20.04 -3.51 3.65
N MET A 108 19.85 -4.55 2.83
CA MET A 108 18.52 -5.02 2.43
C MET A 108 17.72 -5.57 3.62
N ALA A 109 18.37 -6.18 4.61
CA ALA A 109 17.70 -6.58 5.84
C ALA A 109 17.24 -5.35 6.67
N VAL A 110 18.08 -4.31 6.79
CA VAL A 110 17.71 -3.03 7.45
C VAL A 110 16.55 -2.36 6.72
N TYR A 111 16.63 -2.27 5.39
CA TYR A 111 15.54 -1.83 4.53
C TYR A 111 14.26 -2.66 4.78
N GLY A 112 14.39 -3.98 4.89
CA GLY A 112 13.25 -4.85 5.09
C GLY A 112 12.55 -4.63 6.43
N VAL A 113 13.32 -4.39 7.50
CA VAL A 113 12.77 -4.01 8.82
C VAL A 113 12.03 -2.67 8.76
N ARG A 114 12.56 -1.68 8.02
CA ARG A 114 11.91 -0.38 7.78
C ARG A 114 10.54 -0.57 7.11
N ASP A 115 10.49 -1.37 6.06
CA ASP A 115 9.25 -1.61 5.31
C ASP A 115 8.22 -2.40 6.15
N ILE A 116 8.65 -3.37 6.96
CA ILE A 116 7.78 -4.05 7.94
C ILE A 116 7.23 -3.04 8.95
N PHE A 117 8.08 -2.19 9.52
CA PHE A 117 7.65 -1.15 10.46
C PHE A 117 6.61 -0.22 9.83
N MET A 118 6.81 0.21 8.58
CA MET A 118 5.85 1.04 7.86
C MET A 118 4.49 0.34 7.69
N GLY A 119 4.49 -0.93 7.29
CA GLY A 119 3.28 -1.73 7.17
C GLY A 119 2.53 -1.86 8.50
N LEU A 120 3.24 -2.17 9.58
CA LEU A 120 2.68 -2.26 10.94
C LEU A 120 2.15 -0.92 11.44
N ALA A 121 2.85 0.19 11.16
CA ALA A 121 2.39 1.53 11.52
C ALA A 121 1.08 1.91 10.80
N ILE A 122 0.95 1.54 9.52
CA ILE A 122 -0.31 1.72 8.78
C ILE A 122 -1.42 0.85 9.38
N TYR A 123 -1.16 -0.43 9.69
CA TYR A 123 -2.16 -1.28 10.36
C TYR A 123 -2.59 -0.72 11.72
N ALA A 124 -1.65 -0.30 12.55
CA ALA A 124 -1.95 0.31 13.84
C ALA A 124 -2.83 1.56 13.67
N ALA A 125 -2.45 2.45 12.75
CA ALA A 125 -3.24 3.66 12.47
C ALA A 125 -4.64 3.35 11.91
N ALA A 126 -4.79 2.27 11.13
CA ALA A 126 -6.06 1.87 10.54
C ALA A 126 -6.99 1.16 11.54
N LEU A 127 -6.44 0.33 12.42
CA LEU A 127 -7.23 -0.50 13.33
C LEU A 127 -7.60 0.22 14.63
N VAL A 128 -6.72 1.05 15.16
CA VAL A 128 -6.91 1.70 16.47
C VAL A 128 -6.78 3.23 16.42
N GLY A 129 -6.36 3.78 15.28
CA GLY A 129 -6.15 5.20 15.11
C GLY A 129 -7.40 5.97 14.65
N THR A 130 -7.16 7.19 14.21
CA THR A 130 -8.15 8.06 13.57
C THR A 130 -7.88 8.16 12.06
N ASN A 131 -8.86 8.60 11.26
CA ASN A 131 -8.62 8.89 9.84
C ASN A 131 -7.48 9.90 9.64
N LYS A 132 -7.30 10.84 10.58
CA LYS A 132 -6.20 11.81 10.51
C LYS A 132 -4.84 11.15 10.72
N SER A 133 -4.70 10.29 11.73
CA SER A 133 -3.45 9.56 11.93
C SER A 133 -3.16 8.62 10.77
N LEU A 134 -4.17 7.89 10.28
CA LEU A 134 -4.01 7.02 9.11
C LEU A 134 -3.61 7.81 7.86
N GLY A 135 -4.28 8.93 7.60
CA GLY A 135 -3.98 9.80 6.47
C GLY A 135 -2.56 10.35 6.50
N TRP A 136 -2.10 10.85 7.65
CA TRP A 136 -0.72 11.30 7.82
C TRP A 136 0.30 10.17 7.70
N THR A 137 0.01 8.98 8.23
CA THR A 137 0.89 7.82 8.07
C THR A 137 1.04 7.46 6.59
N LEU A 138 -0.04 7.46 5.80
CA LEU A 138 0.04 7.21 4.36
C LEU A 138 0.83 8.29 3.62
N VAL A 139 0.61 9.58 3.93
CA VAL A 139 1.40 10.68 3.33
C VAL A 139 2.88 10.58 3.70
N ALA A 140 3.21 10.19 4.92
CA ALA A 140 4.60 9.95 5.31
C ALA A 140 5.19 8.75 4.53
N SER A 141 4.43 7.67 4.38
CA SER A 141 4.85 6.50 3.60
C SER A 141 5.05 6.81 2.12
N SER A 142 4.25 7.71 1.52
CA SER A 142 4.48 8.17 0.16
C SER A 142 5.76 8.99 0.03
N GLY A 143 6.14 9.73 1.08
CA GLY A 143 7.43 10.40 1.17
C GLY A 143 8.62 9.44 1.11
N VAL A 144 8.52 8.28 1.77
CA VAL A 144 9.54 7.22 1.66
C VAL A 144 9.64 6.69 0.23
N ALA A 145 8.51 6.37 -0.39
CA ALA A 145 8.50 5.92 -1.80
C ALA A 145 9.08 6.98 -2.76
N PHE A 146 8.78 8.26 -2.53
CA PHE A 146 9.37 9.33 -3.32
C PHE A 146 10.90 9.39 -3.16
N ALA A 147 11.40 9.27 -1.92
CA ALA A 147 12.83 9.26 -1.62
C ALA A 147 13.54 8.03 -2.21
N ASP A 148 12.94 6.84 -2.11
CA ASP A 148 13.46 5.63 -2.76
C ASP A 148 13.57 5.83 -4.29
N GLY A 149 12.56 6.45 -4.91
CA GLY A 149 12.61 6.82 -6.32
C GLY A 149 13.70 7.85 -6.66
N LEU A 150 14.03 8.79 -5.77
CA LEU A 150 15.17 9.70 -5.95
C LEU A 150 16.51 8.96 -5.91
N VAL A 151 16.65 7.98 -5.03
CA VAL A 151 17.85 7.13 -4.96
C VAL A 151 18.00 6.33 -6.25
N CYS A 152 16.91 5.74 -6.75
CA CYS A 152 16.88 5.06 -8.04
C CYS A 152 17.24 5.99 -9.21
N TYR A 153 16.64 7.17 -9.27
CA TYR A 153 16.97 8.18 -10.28
C TYR A 153 18.45 8.57 -10.25
N ALA A 154 19.02 8.76 -9.05
CA ALA A 154 20.45 9.05 -8.90
C ALA A 154 21.35 7.87 -9.28
N HIS A 155 20.86 6.63 -9.13
CA HIS A 155 21.54 5.42 -9.60
C HIS A 155 21.47 5.27 -11.13
N GLY A 156 20.42 5.81 -11.75
CA GLY A 156 20.27 5.90 -13.21
C GLY A 156 19.07 5.17 -13.80
N ASP A 157 18.29 4.42 -13.00
CA ASP A 157 17.07 3.75 -13.45
C ASP A 157 16.14 3.40 -12.27
N GLY A 158 14.95 2.84 -12.54
CA GLY A 158 14.06 2.25 -11.53
C GLY A 158 13.21 3.24 -10.72
N GLN A 159 13.36 4.56 -10.89
CA GLN A 159 12.58 5.57 -10.15
C GLN A 159 11.07 5.41 -10.33
N TRP A 160 10.63 4.94 -11.50
CA TRP A 160 9.22 4.79 -11.82
C TRP A 160 8.55 3.65 -11.06
N ASN A 161 9.32 2.65 -10.60
CA ASN A 161 8.82 1.60 -9.72
C ASN A 161 8.36 2.17 -8.38
N HIS A 162 8.79 3.38 -8.00
CA HIS A 162 8.37 4.06 -6.78
C HIS A 162 7.46 5.27 -7.05
N TRP A 163 7.85 6.14 -7.98
CA TRP A 163 7.09 7.35 -8.32
C TRP A 163 5.74 7.06 -8.97
N GLY A 164 5.55 5.87 -9.57
CA GLY A 164 4.25 5.47 -10.13
C GLY A 164 3.14 5.36 -9.07
N TYR A 165 3.47 4.92 -7.85
CA TYR A 165 2.47 4.71 -6.79
C TYR A 165 2.51 5.73 -5.66
N ALA A 166 3.60 6.48 -5.47
CA ALA A 166 3.70 7.51 -4.43
C ALA A 166 2.57 8.56 -4.49
N PRO A 167 2.16 9.07 -5.67
CA PRO A 167 1.00 9.98 -5.77
C PRO A 167 -0.31 9.31 -5.34
N VAL A 168 -0.50 8.02 -5.63
CA VAL A 168 -1.71 7.27 -5.26
C VAL A 168 -1.84 7.17 -3.75
N ILE A 169 -0.75 6.81 -3.05
CA ILE A 169 -0.72 6.78 -1.58
C ILE A 169 -1.02 8.17 -1.01
N THR A 170 -0.44 9.22 -1.59
CA THR A 170 -0.66 10.62 -1.17
C THR A 170 -2.12 11.02 -1.31
N ILE A 171 -2.79 10.65 -2.41
CA ILE A 171 -4.20 10.93 -2.65
C ILE A 171 -5.07 10.23 -1.60
N VAL A 172 -4.85 8.93 -1.35
CA VAL A 172 -5.61 8.19 -0.34
C VAL A 172 -5.42 8.82 1.04
N GLY A 173 -4.18 9.16 1.41
CA GLY A 173 -3.88 9.86 2.66
C GLY A 173 -4.57 11.21 2.77
N SER A 174 -4.55 12.01 1.70
CA SER A 174 -5.19 13.34 1.66
C SER A 174 -6.71 13.28 1.77
N LEU A 175 -7.34 12.25 1.17
CA LEU A 175 -8.77 12.01 1.31
C LEU A 175 -9.14 11.63 2.74
N LEU A 176 -8.35 10.76 3.39
CA LEU A 176 -8.52 10.41 4.81
C LEU A 176 -8.34 11.62 5.75
N LEU A 177 -7.45 12.55 5.40
CA LEU A 177 -7.27 13.81 6.12
C LEU A 177 -8.48 14.76 6.02
N GLY A 178 -9.41 14.50 5.10
CA GLY A 178 -10.59 15.33 4.86
C GLY A 178 -10.27 16.64 4.13
N VAL A 179 -9.14 16.72 3.41
CA VAL A 179 -8.74 17.90 2.63
C VAL A 179 -9.82 18.31 1.63
N PHE A 180 -10.59 17.32 1.15
CA PHE A 180 -11.66 17.50 0.16
C PHE A 180 -13.07 17.36 0.76
N ASP A 181 -13.19 17.27 2.08
CA ASP A 181 -14.50 17.24 2.71
C ASP A 181 -15.16 18.61 2.55
N ARG A 182 -16.40 18.63 2.03
CA ARG A 182 -17.14 19.90 1.86
C ARG A 182 -17.52 20.44 3.23
N VAL A 183 -16.79 21.44 3.71
CA VAL A 183 -17.22 22.26 4.83
C VAL A 183 -18.36 23.15 4.34
N LYS A 184 -19.60 22.91 4.78
CA LYS A 184 -20.64 23.93 4.69
C LYS A 184 -20.24 25.06 5.65
N ARG A 185 -19.58 26.10 5.15
CA ARG A 185 -19.45 27.36 5.89
C ARG A 185 -20.87 27.94 6.03
N LYS A 186 -21.29 28.17 7.28
CA LYS A 186 -22.48 28.97 7.59
C LYS A 186 -22.20 30.42 7.29
#